data_AF-A0A2G5L7X7-F1
#
_entry.id   AF-A0A2G5L7X7-F1
#
_cell.length_a   1.000
_cell.length_b   1.000
_cell.length_c   1.000
_cell.angle_alpha   90.00
_cell.angle_beta   90.00
_cell.angle_gamma   90.00
#
_symmetry.space_group_name_H-M   'P 1'
#
loop_
_entity.id
_entity.type
_entity.pdbx_description
1 polymer ?
#
loop_
_entity_poly.entity_id
_entity_poly.type
_entity_poly.pdbx_seq_one_letter_code
_entity_poly.pdbx_strand_id
1 'polypeptide(L)'
;MSLHRWVILIGGLGLVFILFTLPKVVVDNDAIETEIADSQAEAVDESHGFSFSAKDVERRSSLLKLLETSSGQEKSVIFADSLARLYLSYNMLDSAGYFADEILKQDSSWLGQLKAGEIYFQLFGISLSQSDLARYSHKAGECFRRVLAREYSPDLEAKLGMTMVVSDNPMQGITVLRGILEEYPENITALYSLGLLSIQSGQYEKAIGRFEKLMTIDPTNQQAAFLLATSYFETSQYDEAGRWFENIKSTSTDPAILSSTDQYLKKLNEL
;
A
#
# COMPACT_ATOMS: atom_id res chain seq x y z
N MET A 1 17.97 -46.21 -7.54
CA MET A 1 16.73 -45.82 -6.83
C MET A 1 17.01 -44.54 -6.07
N SER A 2 16.92 -43.41 -6.78
CA SER A 2 17.29 -42.09 -6.29
C SER A 2 16.90 -41.07 -7.36
N LEU A 3 15.89 -40.22 -7.13
CA LEU A 3 15.80 -38.83 -7.66
C LEU A 3 14.47 -38.08 -7.39
N HIS A 4 13.62 -38.45 -6.42
CA HIS A 4 12.30 -37.79 -6.26
C HIS A 4 12.08 -37.07 -4.92
N ARG A 5 13.16 -36.59 -4.27
CA ARG A 5 13.06 -35.88 -2.98
C ARG A 5 13.57 -34.43 -2.98
N TRP A 6 13.80 -33.82 -4.15
CA TRP A 6 14.29 -32.43 -4.24
C TRP A 6 13.42 -31.49 -5.09
N VAL A 7 12.20 -31.86 -5.49
CA VAL A 7 11.35 -30.99 -6.35
C VAL A 7 10.29 -30.18 -5.57
N ILE A 8 10.24 -30.26 -4.24
CA ILE A 8 9.25 -29.51 -3.43
C ILE A 8 9.84 -28.21 -2.82
N LEU A 9 11.07 -27.84 -3.18
CA LEU A 9 11.71 -26.60 -2.75
C LEU A 9 12.14 -25.83 -4.00
N ILE A 10 11.21 -25.07 -4.59
CA ILE A 10 11.34 -23.87 -5.45
C ILE A 10 9.96 -23.72 -6.14
N GLY A 11 9.01 -23.11 -5.43
CA GLY A 11 7.64 -22.95 -5.93
C GLY A 11 6.82 -21.96 -5.12
N GLY A 12 7.47 -20.98 -4.49
CA GLY A 12 6.85 -20.00 -3.59
C GLY A 12 7.47 -18.61 -3.65
N LEU A 13 8.25 -18.31 -4.71
CA LEU A 13 8.92 -17.02 -4.91
C LEU A 13 8.70 -16.44 -6.33
N GLY A 14 7.73 -16.98 -7.07
CA GLY A 14 7.53 -16.69 -8.51
C GLY A 14 6.28 -15.89 -8.87
N LEU A 15 5.41 -15.51 -7.92
CA LEU A 15 4.14 -14.83 -8.24
C LEU A 15 4.15 -13.32 -8.04
N VAL A 16 5.23 -12.74 -7.50
CA VAL A 16 5.49 -11.29 -7.53
C VAL A 16 6.29 -10.87 -8.78
N PHE A 17 6.80 -11.83 -9.56
CA PHE A 17 7.63 -11.54 -10.74
C PHE A 17 6.82 -11.19 -12.00
N ILE A 18 5.53 -11.53 -12.06
CA ILE A 18 4.71 -11.34 -13.28
C ILE A 18 4.21 -9.89 -13.45
N LEU A 19 4.31 -9.05 -12.42
CA LEU A 19 4.19 -7.59 -12.57
C LEU A 19 5.48 -6.94 -13.15
N PHE A 20 6.56 -7.70 -13.34
CA PHE A 20 7.89 -7.19 -13.70
C PHE A 20 8.38 -7.54 -15.12
N THR A 21 7.54 -8.10 -15.99
CA THR A 21 7.92 -8.42 -17.38
C THR A 21 7.10 -7.64 -18.41
N LEU A 22 7.02 -6.32 -18.28
CA LEU A 22 6.77 -5.47 -19.45
C LEU A 22 8.07 -5.36 -20.26
N PRO A 23 8.03 -5.52 -21.59
CA PRO A 23 9.22 -5.35 -22.42
C PRO A 23 9.71 -3.90 -22.34
N LYS A 24 10.96 -3.70 -21.92
CA LYS A 24 11.63 -2.41 -22.01
C LYS A 24 11.93 -2.13 -23.48
N VAL A 25 11.25 -1.15 -24.07
CA VAL A 25 11.73 -0.53 -25.31
C VAL A 25 12.98 0.26 -24.91
N VAL A 26 14.15 -0.29 -25.21
CA VAL A 26 15.42 0.41 -25.11
C VAL A 26 15.47 1.38 -26.27
N VAL A 27 15.39 2.67 -25.99
CA VAL A 27 15.75 3.71 -26.96
C VAL A 27 17.27 3.85 -26.88
N ASP A 28 17.98 3.35 -27.88
CA ASP A 28 19.42 3.57 -28.03
C ASP A 28 19.65 5.08 -28.20
N ASN A 29 20.36 5.69 -27.25
CA ASN A 29 20.58 7.14 -27.17
C ASN A 29 21.94 7.58 -27.73
N ASP A 30 22.60 6.73 -28.53
CA ASP A 30 23.99 6.95 -29.00
C ASP A 30 24.11 7.50 -30.42
N ALA A 31 23.03 8.04 -30.99
CA ALA A 31 23.11 8.73 -32.26
C ALA A 31 22.07 9.85 -32.36
N ILE A 32 22.34 11.02 -31.78
CA ILE A 32 22.00 12.35 -32.31
C ILE A 32 22.93 13.36 -31.58
N GLU A 33 24.20 13.39 -31.97
CA GLU A 33 24.98 14.64 -31.95
C GLU A 33 25.08 15.10 -33.40
N THR A 34 24.03 15.71 -33.94
CA THR A 34 24.13 16.67 -35.05
C THR A 34 22.78 17.33 -35.33
N GLU A 35 22.86 18.65 -35.57
CA GLU A 35 21.85 19.53 -36.17
C GLU A 35 20.76 20.10 -35.23
N ILE A 36 21.13 21.24 -34.64
CA ILE A 36 20.24 22.34 -34.28
C ILE A 36 19.55 22.83 -35.56
N ALA A 37 18.23 22.71 -35.63
CA ALA A 37 17.40 23.50 -36.53
C ALA A 37 16.09 23.89 -35.84
N ASP A 38 15.95 25.20 -35.71
CA ASP A 38 14.86 26.02 -35.21
C ASP A 38 13.46 25.57 -35.68
N SER A 39 12.60 25.18 -34.75
CA SER A 39 11.15 25.34 -34.92
C SER A 39 10.47 25.41 -33.55
N GLN A 40 9.70 26.50 -33.37
CA GLN A 40 8.88 26.77 -32.20
C GLN A 40 7.81 25.69 -32.03
N ALA A 41 7.88 24.94 -30.94
CA ALA A 41 6.78 24.17 -30.39
C ALA A 41 6.81 24.35 -28.87
N GLU A 42 5.67 24.78 -28.32
CA GLU A 42 5.45 24.96 -26.89
C GLU A 42 5.86 23.69 -26.12
N ALA A 43 6.77 23.86 -25.17
CA ALA A 43 7.21 22.77 -24.31
C ALA A 43 6.04 22.33 -23.41
N VAL A 44 5.43 21.20 -23.75
CA VAL A 44 4.60 20.44 -22.81
C VAL A 44 5.58 19.77 -21.83
N ASP A 45 5.67 20.31 -20.62
CA ASP A 45 6.43 19.75 -19.51
C ASP A 45 5.73 18.50 -18.96
N GLU A 46 5.98 17.34 -19.60
CA GLU A 46 5.61 16.03 -19.08
C GLU A 46 6.77 15.43 -18.26
N SER A 47 7.14 16.08 -17.14
CA SER A 47 7.95 15.43 -16.09
C SER A 47 7.06 14.72 -15.05
N HIS A 48 6.22 13.78 -15.51
CA HIS A 48 5.32 13.04 -14.63
C HIS A 48 6.01 11.85 -13.96
N GLY A 49 6.55 12.12 -12.78
CA GLY A 49 6.96 11.13 -11.79
C GLY A 49 7.96 11.78 -10.85
N PHE A 50 7.60 11.96 -9.59
CA PHE A 50 8.44 12.49 -8.49
C PHE A 50 8.53 14.02 -8.30
N SER A 51 7.95 14.85 -9.17
CA SER A 51 7.92 16.32 -8.96
C SER A 51 6.59 16.78 -8.37
N PHE A 52 6.64 17.69 -7.40
CA PHE A 52 5.44 18.29 -6.82
C PHE A 52 4.74 19.20 -7.82
N SER A 53 3.40 19.24 -7.80
CA SER A 53 2.64 20.30 -8.44
C SER A 53 3.06 21.68 -7.90
N ALA A 54 2.94 22.75 -8.69
CA ALA A 54 3.27 24.10 -8.23
C ALA A 54 2.56 24.47 -6.91
N LYS A 55 1.27 24.11 -6.80
CA LYS A 55 0.48 24.27 -5.57
C LYS A 55 1.05 23.49 -4.39
N ASP A 56 1.52 22.26 -4.62
CA ASP A 56 2.10 21.43 -3.56
C ASP A 56 3.53 21.85 -3.20
N VAL A 57 4.28 22.49 -4.10
CA VAL A 57 5.55 23.15 -3.78
C VAL A 57 5.32 24.28 -2.78
N GLU A 58 4.32 25.13 -3.02
CA GLU A 58 3.92 26.21 -2.10
C GLU A 58 3.38 25.66 -0.77
N ARG A 59 2.58 24.59 -0.82
CA ARG A 59 2.07 23.93 0.38
C ARG A 59 3.21 23.36 1.22
N ARG A 60 4.14 22.65 0.60
CA ARG A 60 5.32 22.08 1.25
C ARG A 60 6.17 23.16 1.91
N SER A 61 6.49 24.23 1.19
CA SER A 61 7.31 25.33 1.74
C SER A 61 6.62 26.02 2.92
N SER A 62 5.31 26.22 2.84
CA SER A 62 4.50 26.77 3.94
C SER A 62 4.50 25.85 5.16
N LEU A 63 4.32 24.54 4.96
CA LEU A 63 4.34 23.56 6.06
C LEU A 63 5.71 23.45 6.74
N LEU A 64 6.81 23.47 5.97
CA LEU A 64 8.17 23.48 6.52
C LEU A 64 8.41 24.70 7.39
N LYS A 65 8.04 25.90 6.90
CA LYS A 65 8.16 27.14 7.67
C LYS A 65 7.33 27.09 8.96
N LEU A 66 6.11 26.56 8.90
CA LEU A 66 5.26 26.40 10.08
C LEU A 66 5.84 25.42 11.09
N LEU A 67 6.41 24.31 10.62
CA LEU A 67 7.09 23.34 11.49
C LEU A 67 8.25 24.01 12.24
N GLU A 68 9.10 24.77 11.54
CA GLU A 68 10.25 25.48 12.11
C GLU A 68 9.85 26.58 13.11
N THR A 69 8.76 27.28 12.85
CA THR A 69 8.37 28.48 13.62
C THR A 69 7.32 28.20 14.70
N SER A 70 6.70 27.01 14.70
CA SER A 70 5.66 26.65 15.65
C SER A 70 6.20 26.53 17.08
N SER A 71 5.56 27.22 18.02
CA SER A 71 5.74 26.98 19.45
C SER A 71 4.62 26.05 19.94
N GLY A 72 4.97 24.81 20.28
CA GLY A 72 4.08 23.83 20.91
C GLY A 72 4.05 22.49 20.17
N GLN A 73 4.27 21.41 20.94
CA GLN A 73 4.41 20.03 20.43
C GLN A 73 3.26 19.60 19.51
N GLU A 74 2.00 19.88 19.88
CA GLU A 74 0.82 19.47 19.11
C GLU A 74 0.79 20.07 17.69
N LYS A 75 1.15 21.35 17.55
CA LYS A 75 1.18 22.03 16.25
C LYS A 75 2.26 21.44 15.37
N SER A 76 3.44 21.20 15.93
CA SER A 76 4.58 20.65 15.20
C SER A 76 4.27 19.22 14.69
N VAL A 77 3.58 18.40 15.48
CA VAL A 77 3.06 17.08 15.06
C VAL A 77 2.10 17.18 13.88
N ILE A 78 1.16 18.13 13.89
CA ILE A 78 0.19 18.31 12.79
C ILE A 78 0.90 18.68 11.49
N PHE A 79 1.89 19.56 11.55
CA PHE A 79 2.64 19.98 10.36
C PHE A 79 3.53 18.85 9.82
N ALA A 80 4.21 18.11 10.69
CA ALA A 80 5.01 16.96 10.29
C ALA A 80 4.14 15.83 9.69
N ASP A 81 2.98 15.52 10.26
CA ASP A 81 2.02 14.55 9.71
C ASP A 81 1.50 15.00 8.33
N SER A 82 1.22 16.29 8.17
CA SER A 82 0.80 16.86 6.87
C SER A 82 1.90 16.75 5.82
N LEU A 83 3.16 16.99 6.19
CA LEU A 83 4.31 16.80 5.30
C LEU A 83 4.47 15.34 4.93
N ALA A 84 4.43 14.42 5.90
CA ALA A 84 4.56 12.99 5.64
C ALA A 84 3.52 12.50 4.62
N ARG A 85 2.25 12.90 4.78
CA ARG A 85 1.15 12.54 3.86
C ARG A 85 1.32 13.15 2.48
N LEU A 86 1.82 14.38 2.40
CA LEU A 86 2.14 15.01 1.13
C LEU A 86 3.26 14.25 0.40
N TYR A 87 4.31 13.82 1.11
CA TYR A 87 5.37 13.01 0.51
C TYR A 87 4.86 11.62 0.07
N LEU A 88 3.98 10.99 0.86
CA LEU A 88 3.35 9.71 0.49
C LEU A 88 2.54 9.83 -0.81
N SER A 89 1.81 10.94 -1.02
CA SER A 89 1.02 11.11 -2.24
C SER A 89 1.87 11.23 -3.52
N TYR A 90 3.17 11.49 -3.39
CA TYR A 90 4.14 11.51 -4.48
C TYR A 90 5.10 10.31 -4.44
N ASN A 91 4.77 9.28 -3.65
CA ASN A 91 5.57 8.05 -3.48
C ASN A 91 7.01 8.31 -2.97
N MET A 92 7.23 9.41 -2.24
CA MET A 92 8.53 9.79 -1.68
C MET A 92 8.71 9.19 -0.27
N LEU A 93 8.96 7.87 -0.23
CA LEU A 93 8.89 7.06 0.98
C LEU A 93 9.87 7.49 2.09
N ASP A 94 11.13 7.79 1.75
CA ASP A 94 12.13 8.19 2.73
C ASP A 94 11.80 9.55 3.38
N SER A 95 11.27 10.49 2.59
CA SER A 95 10.85 11.78 3.11
C SER A 95 9.65 11.64 4.05
N ALA A 96 8.68 10.80 3.70
CA ALA A 96 7.56 10.49 4.58
C ALA A 96 8.02 9.81 5.89
N GLY A 97 8.95 8.85 5.79
CA GLY A 97 9.55 8.19 6.96
C GLY A 97 10.33 9.16 7.85
N TYR A 98 11.04 10.11 7.28
CA TYR A 98 11.73 11.18 8.01
C TYR A 98 10.75 12.01 8.86
N PHE A 99 9.60 12.41 8.31
CA PHE A 99 8.63 13.18 9.08
C PHE A 99 7.89 12.35 10.14
N ALA A 100 7.72 11.05 9.94
CA ALA A 100 7.27 10.15 11.00
C ALA A 100 8.28 10.07 12.16
N ASP A 101 9.58 9.99 11.86
CA ASP A 101 10.64 10.07 12.88
C ASP A 101 10.61 11.42 13.60
N GLU A 102 10.36 12.51 12.86
CA GLU A 102 10.29 13.86 13.41
C GLU A 102 9.08 14.06 14.35
N ILE A 103 7.92 13.48 14.03
CA ILE A 103 6.77 13.43 14.93
C ILE A 103 7.18 12.84 16.28
N LEU A 104 7.83 11.67 16.27
CA LEU A 104 8.18 10.96 17.51
C LEU A 104 9.24 11.69 18.35
N LYS A 105 10.17 12.41 17.71
CA LYS A 105 11.16 13.25 18.42
C LYS A 105 10.50 14.41 19.16
N GLN A 106 9.47 15.01 18.56
CA GLN A 106 8.80 16.18 19.11
C GLN A 106 7.72 15.80 20.13
N ASP A 107 6.99 14.73 19.84
CA ASP A 107 5.89 14.21 20.65
C ASP A 107 5.92 12.68 20.71
N SER A 108 6.37 12.16 21.84
CA SER A 108 6.29 10.73 22.15
C SER A 108 5.00 10.34 22.89
N SER A 109 4.04 11.26 23.03
CA SER A 109 2.73 10.99 23.62
C SER A 109 1.89 10.05 22.76
N TRP A 110 0.72 9.68 23.27
CA TRP A 110 -0.25 8.85 22.56
C TRP A 110 -0.55 9.37 21.14
N LEU A 111 -0.70 10.69 20.94
CA LEU A 111 -1.06 11.26 19.64
C LEU A 111 0.09 11.14 18.63
N GLY A 112 1.31 11.47 19.05
CA GLY A 112 2.50 11.32 18.23
C GLY A 112 2.76 9.86 17.85
N GLN A 113 2.62 8.92 18.81
CA GLN A 113 2.72 7.48 18.53
C GLN A 113 1.67 7.03 17.51
N LEU A 114 0.40 7.45 17.66
CA LEU A 114 -0.65 7.08 16.72
C LEU A 114 -0.36 7.62 15.30
N LYS A 115 -0.02 8.91 15.17
CA LYS A 115 0.24 9.52 13.86
C LYS A 115 1.47 8.92 13.17
N ALA A 116 2.58 8.78 13.88
CA ALA A 116 3.79 8.16 13.32
C ALA A 116 3.55 6.68 12.97
N GLY A 117 2.86 5.94 13.84
CA GLY A 117 2.49 4.55 13.62
C GLY A 117 1.67 4.35 12.34
N GLU A 118 0.66 5.18 12.10
CA GLU A 118 -0.14 5.14 10.86
C GLU A 118 0.71 5.44 9.63
N ILE A 119 1.64 6.41 9.68
CA ILE A 119 2.54 6.71 8.57
C ILE A 119 3.46 5.52 8.30
N TYR A 120 4.08 4.93 9.33
CA TYR A 120 4.91 3.74 9.15
C TYR A 120 4.10 2.56 8.63
N PHE A 121 2.85 2.39 9.04
CA PHE A 121 1.99 1.31 8.54
C PHE A 121 1.66 1.50 7.06
N GLN A 122 1.41 2.74 6.62
CA GLN A 122 1.26 3.06 5.20
C GLN A 122 2.55 2.80 4.42
N LEU A 123 3.70 3.24 4.92
CA LEU A 123 5.01 2.97 4.33
C LEU A 123 5.28 1.47 4.23
N PHE A 124 4.95 0.72 5.27
CA PHE A 124 5.02 -0.74 5.27
C PHE A 124 4.16 -1.34 4.14
N GLY A 125 2.91 -0.91 3.98
CA GLY A 125 2.00 -1.44 2.97
C GLY A 125 2.42 -1.19 1.52
N ILE A 126 3.25 -0.17 1.25
CA ILE A 126 3.71 0.19 -0.10
C ILE A 126 5.19 -0.10 -0.35
N SER A 127 5.92 -0.59 0.66
CA SER A 127 7.34 -0.89 0.55
C SER A 127 7.60 -2.11 -0.32
N LEU A 128 8.56 -1.99 -1.26
CA LEU A 128 8.94 -3.07 -2.16
C LEU A 128 10.21 -3.82 -1.71
N SER A 129 11.04 -3.19 -0.87
CA SER A 129 12.28 -3.80 -0.39
C SER A 129 12.06 -4.55 0.93
N GLN A 130 12.73 -5.69 1.11
CA GLN A 130 12.65 -6.45 2.35
C GLN A 130 13.14 -5.65 3.57
N SER A 131 14.17 -4.81 3.39
CA SER A 131 14.69 -3.94 4.43
C SER A 131 13.66 -2.89 4.87
N ASP A 132 12.92 -2.30 3.93
CA ASP A 132 11.90 -1.30 4.26
C ASP A 132 10.66 -1.94 4.88
N LEU A 133 10.24 -3.09 4.36
CA LEU A 133 9.17 -3.88 4.95
C LEU A 133 9.47 -4.20 6.42
N ALA A 134 10.66 -4.72 6.72
CA ALA A 134 11.08 -5.01 8.10
C ALA A 134 11.20 -3.74 8.96
N ARG A 135 11.81 -2.67 8.43
CA ARG A 135 11.98 -1.39 9.12
C ARG A 135 10.64 -0.78 9.51
N TYR A 136 9.72 -0.64 8.56
CA TYR A 136 8.46 0.07 8.77
C TYR A 136 7.44 -0.77 9.52
N SER A 137 7.35 -2.09 9.29
CA SER A 137 6.51 -2.97 10.12
C SER A 137 6.95 -2.94 11.59
N HIS A 138 8.24 -2.98 11.88
CA HIS A 138 8.77 -2.89 13.24
C HIS A 138 8.41 -1.54 13.89
N LYS A 139 8.69 -0.42 13.21
CA LYS A 139 8.37 0.92 13.72
C LYS A 139 6.87 1.13 13.95
N ALA A 140 6.03 0.69 13.02
CA ALA A 140 4.57 0.74 13.16
C ALA A 140 4.09 -0.09 14.36
N GLY A 141 4.57 -1.34 14.48
CA GLY A 141 4.19 -2.23 15.57
C GLY A 141 4.58 -1.70 16.96
N GLU A 142 5.75 -1.08 17.10
CA GLU A 142 6.16 -0.42 18.35
C GLU A 142 5.23 0.74 18.73
N CYS A 143 4.89 1.59 17.76
CA CYS A 143 3.96 2.69 17.98
C CYS A 143 2.58 2.18 18.41
N PHE A 144 2.03 1.20 17.68
CA PHE A 144 0.71 0.65 17.97
C PHE A 144 0.64 -0.05 19.33
N ARG A 145 1.69 -0.78 19.74
CA ARG A 145 1.77 -1.35 21.10
C ARG A 145 1.64 -0.28 22.18
N ARG A 146 2.30 0.87 22.01
CA ARG A 146 2.25 1.98 22.98
C ARG A 146 0.87 2.65 23.02
N VAL A 147 0.23 2.79 21.86
CA VAL A 147 -1.12 3.35 21.76
C VAL A 147 -2.14 2.41 22.42
N LEU A 148 -2.08 1.12 22.09
CA LEU A 148 -2.97 0.07 22.63
C LEU A 148 -2.80 -0.15 24.13
N ALA A 149 -1.62 0.11 24.69
CA ALA A 149 -1.40 0.07 26.14
C ALA A 149 -2.20 1.13 26.92
N ARG A 150 -2.65 2.18 26.25
CA ARG A 150 -3.47 3.25 26.84
C ARG A 150 -4.94 3.13 26.45
N GLU A 151 -5.21 2.88 25.18
CA GLU A 151 -6.55 2.83 24.63
C GLU A 151 -6.66 1.67 23.63
N TYR A 152 -7.47 0.68 23.99
CA TYR A 152 -7.72 -0.46 23.13
C TYR A 152 -8.57 -0.05 21.92
N SER A 153 -8.19 -0.55 20.74
CA SER A 153 -8.98 -0.44 19.51
C SER A 153 -8.78 -1.73 18.69
N PRO A 154 -9.85 -2.45 18.33
CA PRO A 154 -9.73 -3.68 17.54
C PRO A 154 -9.19 -3.40 16.13
N ASP A 155 -9.47 -2.22 15.58
CA ASP A 155 -8.90 -1.78 14.29
C ASP A 155 -7.38 -1.64 14.38
N LEU A 156 -6.90 -0.97 15.43
CA LEU A 156 -5.47 -0.75 15.63
C LEU A 156 -4.75 -2.04 16.02
N GLU A 157 -5.41 -2.91 16.79
CA GLU A 157 -4.90 -4.25 17.10
C GLU A 157 -4.80 -5.12 15.83
N ALA A 158 -5.73 -4.99 14.88
CA ALA A 158 -5.63 -5.66 13.60
C ALA A 158 -4.43 -5.15 12.78
N LYS A 159 -4.20 -3.83 12.74
CA LYS A 159 -2.99 -3.27 12.12
C LYS A 159 -1.72 -3.80 12.78
N LEU A 160 -1.68 -3.85 14.12
CA LEU A 160 -0.58 -4.45 14.86
C LEU A 160 -0.38 -5.93 14.47
N GLY A 161 -1.46 -6.72 14.43
CA GLY A 161 -1.43 -8.12 13.98
C GLY A 161 -0.82 -8.26 12.59
N MET A 162 -1.18 -7.38 11.65
CA MET A 162 -0.60 -7.37 10.30
C MET A 162 0.91 -7.05 10.31
N THR A 163 1.39 -6.12 11.14
CA THR A 163 2.84 -5.85 11.27
C THR A 163 3.62 -7.07 11.76
N MET A 164 2.98 -7.95 12.54
CA MET A 164 3.60 -9.18 13.04
C MET A 164 3.72 -10.27 11.97
N VAL A 165 2.98 -10.16 10.87
CA VAL A 165 3.03 -11.18 9.79
C VAL A 165 4.34 -11.13 9.00
N VAL A 166 5.00 -9.97 8.97
CA VAL A 166 6.27 -9.77 8.27
C VAL A 166 7.47 -9.82 9.25
N SER A 167 7.20 -10.04 10.55
CA SER A 167 8.23 -10.20 11.58
C SER A 167 8.51 -11.68 11.86
N ASP A 168 9.35 -11.95 12.86
CA ASP A 168 9.77 -13.32 13.23
C ASP A 168 8.61 -14.25 13.63
N ASN A 169 7.41 -13.73 13.93
CA ASN A 169 6.28 -14.50 14.46
C ASN A 169 4.98 -14.36 13.64
N PRO A 170 4.96 -14.81 12.37
CA PRO A 170 3.82 -14.60 11.48
C PRO A 170 2.54 -15.28 11.95
N MET A 171 2.67 -16.45 12.58
CA MET A 171 1.54 -17.20 13.10
C MET A 171 0.81 -16.46 14.24
N GLN A 172 1.55 -15.69 15.04
CA GLN A 172 0.96 -14.91 16.12
C GLN A 172 0.12 -13.77 15.54
N GLY A 173 0.61 -13.06 14.52
CA GLY A 173 -0.14 -12.02 13.81
C GLY A 173 -1.45 -12.55 13.22
N ILE A 174 -1.41 -13.71 12.56
CA ILE A 174 -2.62 -14.38 12.04
C ILE A 174 -3.58 -14.75 13.17
N THR A 175 -3.07 -15.23 14.30
CA THR A 175 -3.89 -15.59 15.47
C THR A 175 -4.61 -14.38 16.04
N VAL A 176 -3.91 -13.25 16.18
CA VAL A 176 -4.50 -11.96 16.60
C VAL A 176 -5.63 -11.56 15.65
N LEU A 177 -5.36 -11.52 14.34
CA LEU A 177 -6.36 -11.13 13.34
C LEU A 177 -7.60 -12.05 13.36
N ARG A 178 -7.41 -13.35 13.58
CA ARG A 178 -8.52 -14.31 13.70
C ARG A 178 -9.33 -14.07 14.96
N GLY A 179 -8.69 -13.86 16.11
CA GLY A 179 -9.37 -13.54 17.36
C GLY A 179 -10.22 -12.27 17.24
N ILE A 180 -9.69 -11.24 16.55
CA ILE A 180 -10.45 -10.03 16.26
C ILE A 180 -11.71 -10.34 15.45
N LEU A 181 -11.67 -11.22 14.45
CA LEU A 181 -12.87 -11.58 13.69
C LEU A 181 -13.84 -12.51 14.44
N GLU A 182 -13.40 -13.18 15.50
CA GLU A 182 -14.26 -13.97 16.38
C GLU A 182 -15.11 -13.05 17.27
N GLU A 183 -14.55 -11.94 17.74
CA GLU A 183 -15.24 -10.96 18.60
C GLU A 183 -15.90 -9.82 17.82
N TYR A 184 -15.21 -9.33 16.79
CA TYR A 184 -15.58 -8.22 15.91
C TYR A 184 -15.66 -8.71 14.45
N PRO A 185 -16.72 -9.47 14.09
CA PRO A 185 -16.82 -10.12 12.79
C PRO A 185 -16.85 -9.15 11.60
N GLU A 186 -17.17 -7.88 11.82
CA GLU A 186 -17.25 -6.81 10.81
C GLU A 186 -16.03 -5.88 10.84
N ASN A 187 -14.96 -6.24 11.56
CA ASN A 187 -13.74 -5.43 11.56
C ASN A 187 -13.10 -5.41 10.17
N ILE A 188 -13.21 -4.26 9.48
CA ILE A 188 -12.76 -4.06 8.11
C ILE A 188 -11.26 -4.36 7.98
N THR A 189 -10.44 -3.84 8.90
CA THR A 189 -8.98 -4.05 8.84
C THR A 189 -8.61 -5.53 8.98
N ALA A 190 -9.23 -6.27 9.90
CA ALA A 190 -8.95 -7.69 10.07
C ALA A 190 -9.46 -8.54 8.89
N LEU A 191 -10.63 -8.20 8.31
CA LEU A 191 -11.14 -8.83 7.09
C LEU A 191 -10.17 -8.59 5.93
N TYR A 192 -9.74 -7.35 5.74
CA TYR A 192 -8.80 -6.95 4.69
C TYR A 192 -7.45 -7.67 4.85
N SER A 193 -6.86 -7.62 6.05
CA SER A 193 -5.57 -8.26 6.34
C SER A 193 -5.63 -9.77 6.11
N LEU A 194 -6.62 -10.48 6.65
CA LEU A 194 -6.71 -11.93 6.43
C LEU A 194 -7.09 -12.28 4.98
N GLY A 195 -7.79 -11.39 4.27
CA GLY A 195 -8.04 -11.50 2.83
C GLY A 195 -6.75 -11.46 2.03
N LEU A 196 -5.91 -10.44 2.26
CA LEU A 196 -4.58 -10.32 1.66
C LEU A 196 -3.69 -11.54 1.94
N LEU A 197 -3.66 -12.01 3.19
CA LEU A 197 -2.88 -13.19 3.56
C LEU A 197 -3.40 -14.47 2.90
N SER A 198 -4.69 -14.52 2.59
CA SER A 198 -5.28 -15.64 1.85
C SER A 198 -4.88 -15.61 0.38
N ILE A 199 -4.88 -14.44 -0.26
CA ILE A 199 -4.31 -14.26 -1.60
C ILE A 199 -2.83 -14.67 -1.62
N GLN A 200 -2.02 -14.19 -0.68
CA GLN A 200 -0.59 -14.51 -0.60
C GLN A 200 -0.32 -16.01 -0.45
N SER A 201 -1.24 -16.75 0.16
CA SER A 201 -1.15 -18.20 0.34
C SER A 201 -1.93 -19.02 -0.69
N GLY A 202 -2.45 -18.37 -1.76
CA GLY A 202 -3.21 -19.01 -2.83
C GLY A 202 -4.61 -19.51 -2.42
N GLN A 203 -5.10 -19.11 -1.25
CA GLN A 203 -6.43 -19.47 -0.72
C GLN A 203 -7.48 -18.47 -1.20
N TYR A 204 -7.65 -18.33 -2.51
CA TYR A 204 -8.49 -17.31 -3.12
C TYR A 204 -9.96 -17.40 -2.71
N GLU A 205 -10.52 -18.58 -2.50
CA GLU A 205 -11.91 -18.75 -2.02
C GLU A 205 -12.10 -18.15 -0.62
N LYS A 206 -11.09 -18.28 0.24
CA LYS A 206 -11.12 -17.64 1.57
C LYS A 206 -10.91 -16.13 1.49
N ALA A 207 -10.22 -15.64 0.46
CA ALA A 207 -10.10 -14.22 0.19
C ALA A 207 -11.45 -13.65 -0.27
N ILE A 208 -12.13 -14.31 -1.21
CA ILE A 208 -13.47 -13.97 -1.69
C ILE A 208 -14.42 -13.78 -0.52
N GLY A 209 -14.61 -14.79 0.34
CA GLY A 209 -15.58 -14.67 1.43
C GLY A 209 -15.27 -13.54 2.43
N ARG A 210 -14.00 -13.16 2.59
CA ARG A 210 -13.62 -12.02 3.45
C ARG A 210 -13.84 -10.68 2.76
N PHE A 211 -13.47 -10.57 1.49
CA PHE A 211 -13.66 -9.33 0.75
C PHE A 211 -15.13 -9.09 0.40
N GLU A 212 -15.93 -10.11 0.08
CA GLU A 212 -17.38 -9.99 -0.04
C GLU A 212 -17.97 -9.39 1.23
N LYS A 213 -17.62 -9.93 2.40
CA LYS A 213 -18.06 -9.39 3.68
C LYS A 213 -17.60 -7.95 3.89
N LEU A 214 -16.35 -7.63 3.57
CA LEU A 214 -15.84 -6.26 3.63
C LEU A 214 -16.67 -5.33 2.73
N MET A 215 -16.95 -5.73 1.49
CA MET A 215 -17.73 -4.94 0.53
C MET A 215 -19.19 -4.73 0.95
N THR A 216 -19.75 -5.58 1.83
CA THR A 216 -21.08 -5.30 2.43
C THR A 216 -21.04 -4.18 3.48
N ILE A 217 -19.88 -3.93 4.09
CA ILE A 217 -19.68 -2.96 5.17
C ILE A 217 -19.18 -1.63 4.60
N ASP A 218 -18.19 -1.69 3.70
CA ASP A 218 -17.62 -0.54 2.99
C ASP A 218 -17.63 -0.79 1.48
N PRO A 219 -18.75 -0.50 0.80
CA PRO A 219 -18.86 -0.65 -0.65
C PRO A 219 -17.96 0.30 -1.45
N THR A 220 -17.37 1.31 -0.80
CA THR A 220 -16.56 2.34 -1.49
C THR A 220 -15.08 1.97 -1.58
N ASN A 221 -14.66 0.91 -0.90
CA ASN A 221 -13.28 0.46 -0.84
C ASN A 221 -12.80 -0.13 -2.18
N GLN A 222 -12.23 0.73 -3.04
CA GLN A 222 -11.78 0.33 -4.38
C GLN A 222 -10.68 -0.73 -4.34
N GLN A 223 -9.79 -0.70 -3.34
CA GLN A 223 -8.74 -1.68 -3.17
C GLN A 223 -9.31 -3.06 -2.83
N ALA A 224 -10.26 -3.13 -1.89
CA ALA A 224 -10.93 -4.39 -1.55
C ALA A 224 -11.77 -4.92 -2.73
N ALA A 225 -12.48 -4.05 -3.45
CA ALA A 225 -13.19 -4.41 -4.67
C ALA A 225 -12.25 -5.03 -5.72
N PHE A 226 -11.08 -4.42 -5.92
CA PHE A 226 -10.07 -4.92 -6.84
C PHE A 226 -9.53 -6.29 -6.42
N LEU A 227 -9.20 -6.46 -5.13
CA LEU A 227 -8.72 -7.75 -4.60
C LEU A 227 -9.80 -8.84 -4.68
N LEU A 228 -11.07 -8.49 -4.49
CA LEU A 228 -12.21 -9.38 -4.70
C LEU A 228 -12.32 -9.82 -6.16
N ALA A 229 -12.31 -8.86 -7.09
CA ALA A 229 -12.36 -9.12 -8.54
C ALA A 229 -11.21 -10.04 -8.98
N THR A 230 -10.01 -9.77 -8.47
CA THR A 230 -8.80 -10.58 -8.76
C THR A 230 -8.95 -11.99 -8.17
N SER A 231 -9.51 -12.13 -6.97
CA SER A 231 -9.73 -13.44 -6.36
C SER A 231 -10.78 -14.27 -7.13
N TYR A 232 -11.83 -13.65 -7.66
CA TYR A 232 -12.75 -14.33 -8.57
C TYR A 232 -12.07 -14.76 -9.87
N PHE A 233 -11.23 -13.89 -10.45
CA PHE A 233 -10.48 -14.21 -11.66
C PHE A 233 -9.58 -15.44 -11.45
N GLU A 234 -8.82 -15.47 -10.36
CA GLU A 234 -7.91 -16.58 -10.01
C GLU A 234 -8.63 -17.90 -9.70
N THR A 235 -9.91 -17.84 -9.35
CA THR A 235 -10.78 -19.03 -9.15
C THR A 235 -11.64 -19.36 -10.36
N SER A 236 -11.34 -18.76 -11.51
CA SER A 236 -12.07 -18.93 -12.78
C SER A 236 -13.56 -18.54 -12.74
N GLN A 237 -13.96 -17.74 -11.76
CA GLN A 237 -15.30 -17.13 -11.66
C GLN A 237 -15.31 -15.84 -12.49
N TYR A 238 -15.20 -15.99 -13.81
CA TYR A 238 -14.95 -14.90 -14.74
C TYR A 238 -16.11 -13.89 -14.85
N ASP A 239 -17.36 -14.36 -14.70
CA ASP A 239 -18.53 -13.49 -14.73
C ASP A 239 -18.56 -12.53 -13.53
N GLU A 240 -18.27 -13.04 -12.33
CA GLU A 240 -18.11 -12.25 -11.09
C GLU A 240 -16.94 -11.28 -11.22
N ALA A 241 -15.79 -11.76 -11.69
CA ALA A 241 -14.60 -10.94 -11.87
C ALA A 241 -14.87 -9.76 -12.81
N GLY A 242 -15.47 -10.02 -13.98
CA GLY A 242 -15.80 -9.00 -14.97
C GLY A 242 -16.77 -7.95 -14.41
N ARG A 243 -17.81 -8.37 -13.68
CA ARG A 243 -18.75 -7.44 -13.03
C ARG A 243 -18.05 -6.48 -12.06
N TRP A 244 -17.16 -7.01 -11.22
CA TRP A 244 -16.42 -6.18 -10.26
C TRP A 244 -15.41 -5.26 -10.95
N PHE A 245 -14.68 -5.73 -11.96
CA PHE A 245 -13.76 -4.89 -12.72
C PHE A 245 -14.48 -3.75 -13.45
N GLU A 246 -15.63 -4.00 -14.07
CA GLU A 246 -16.44 -2.94 -14.69
C GLU A 246 -16.98 -1.95 -13.66
N ASN A 247 -17.38 -2.42 -12.47
CA ASN A 247 -17.76 -1.53 -11.38
C ASN A 247 -16.61 -0.59 -10.99
N ILE A 248 -15.41 -1.14 -10.75
CA ILE A 248 -14.21 -0.35 -10.42
C ILE A 248 -13.89 0.67 -11.52
N LYS A 249 -13.99 0.27 -12.79
CA LYS A 249 -13.76 1.17 -13.93
C LYS A 249 -14.73 2.36 -13.94
N SER A 250 -15.96 2.15 -13.49
CA SER A 250 -16.98 3.19 -13.42
C SER A 250 -16.90 4.09 -12.18
N THR A 251 -16.28 3.62 -11.08
CA THR A 251 -16.28 4.31 -9.78
C THR A 251 -14.92 4.83 -9.33
N SER A 252 -13.83 4.24 -9.80
CA SER A 252 -12.47 4.61 -9.38
C SER A 252 -11.93 5.77 -10.20
N THR A 253 -11.16 6.65 -9.54
CA THR A 253 -10.36 7.69 -10.19
C THR A 253 -8.86 7.44 -10.06
N ASP A 254 -8.45 6.33 -9.42
CA ASP A 254 -7.04 5.99 -9.22
C ASP A 254 -6.45 5.39 -10.52
N PRO A 255 -5.50 6.06 -11.18
CA PRO A 255 -4.93 5.59 -12.44
C PRO A 255 -4.26 4.21 -12.33
N ALA A 256 -3.67 3.87 -11.18
CA ALA A 256 -3.01 2.58 -10.99
C ALA A 256 -4.02 1.43 -10.91
N ILE A 257 -5.14 1.66 -10.19
CA ILE A 257 -6.24 0.70 -10.13
C ILE A 257 -6.90 0.56 -11.51
N LEU A 258 -7.17 1.67 -12.20
CA LEU A 258 -7.78 1.66 -13.53
C LEU A 258 -6.92 0.93 -14.57
N SER A 259 -5.61 1.22 -14.61
CA SER A 259 -4.69 0.55 -15.52
C SER A 259 -4.65 -0.97 -15.29
N SER A 260 -4.62 -1.40 -14.02
CA SER A 260 -4.64 -2.82 -13.67
C SER A 260 -5.99 -3.46 -14.04
N THR A 261 -7.09 -2.76 -13.81
CA THR A 261 -8.46 -3.19 -14.13
C THR A 261 -8.61 -3.44 -15.64
N ASP A 262 -8.13 -2.52 -16.48
CA ASP A 262 -8.18 -2.66 -17.94
C ASP A 262 -7.39 -3.88 -18.43
N GLN A 263 -6.25 -4.20 -17.80
CA GLN A 263 -5.48 -5.40 -18.13
C GLN A 263 -6.26 -6.68 -17.84
N TYR A 264 -6.97 -6.76 -16.71
CA TYR A 264 -7.79 -7.93 -16.39
C TYR A 264 -9.02 -8.05 -17.31
N LEU A 265 -9.71 -6.94 -17.60
CA LEU A 265 -10.82 -6.94 -18.55
C LEU A 265 -10.39 -7.41 -19.94
N LYS A 266 -9.20 -7.00 -20.40
CA LYS A 266 -8.64 -7.50 -21.66
C LYS A 266 -8.43 -9.01 -21.62
N LYS A 267 -7.81 -9.54 -20.56
CA LYS A 267 -7.60 -10.99 -20.39
C LYS A 267 -8.93 -11.76 -20.39
N LEU A 268 -9.96 -11.24 -19.72
CA LEU A 268 -11.28 -11.84 -19.69
C LEU A 268 -11.92 -11.95 -21.07
N ASN A 269 -11.72 -10.95 -21.94
CA ASN A 269 -12.23 -10.97 -23.32
C ASN A 269 -11.48 -11.94 -24.25
N GLU A 270 -10.34 -12.47 -23.81
CA GLU A 270 -9.52 -13.42 -24.56
C GLU A 270 -9.80 -14.89 -24.18
N LEU A 271 -10.65 -15.14 -23.16
CA LEU A 271 -11.07 -16.47 -22.68
C LEU A 271 -12.33 -16.97 -23.39
#